data_AF-A0A7K4V3F4-F1
#
_entry.id   AF-A0A7K4V3F4-F1
#
_cell.length_a   1.000
_cell.length_b   1.000
_cell.length_c   1.000
_cell.angle_alpha   90.00
_cell.angle_beta   90.00
_cell.angle_gamma   90.00
#
_symmetry.space_group_name_H-M   'P 1'
#
loop_
_entity.id
_entity.type
_entity.pdbx_description
1 polymer ?
#
loop_
_entity_poly.entity_id
_entity_poly.type
_entity_poly.pdbx_seq_one_letter_code
_entity_poly.pdbx_strand_id
1 'polypeptide(L)'
;CHTSGMLTPNGKEYAQKIPREELTHVILKLLQAWKEPLSHFNQHIEHHQELPDDSLSKAKQISNMVHELKTGVEKIWNSRAQWSDTSVVFCSSIFKICCMCSTGLSISNEANMMSDSDFIHCFRRDSNKVQSYLKILKCRIMPENSC
;
A
#
# COMPACT_ATOMS: atom_id res chain seq x y z
N CYS A 1 10.24 8.14 6.36
CA CYS A 1 9.01 7.47 5.87
C CYS A 1 8.53 6.44 6.86
N HIS A 2 7.27 6.53 7.30
CA HIS A 2 6.67 5.64 8.33
C HIS A 2 6.61 4.17 7.92
N THR A 3 6.58 3.88 6.62
CA THR A 3 6.58 2.52 6.06
C THR A 3 7.97 1.87 5.99
N SER A 4 9.03 2.54 6.42
CA SER A 4 10.40 1.99 6.26
C SER A 4 10.66 0.73 7.10
N GLY A 5 9.92 0.54 8.20
CA GLY A 5 9.96 -0.69 8.99
C GLY A 5 9.13 -1.85 8.41
N MET A 6 8.38 -1.63 7.32
CA MET A 6 7.62 -2.69 6.67
C MET A 6 8.55 -3.57 5.83
N LEU A 7 8.42 -4.90 6.00
CA LEU A 7 9.08 -5.87 5.13
C LEU A 7 8.49 -5.77 3.72
N THR A 8 9.20 -5.02 2.86
CA THR A 8 8.85 -4.84 1.45
C THR A 8 10.01 -5.34 0.60
N PRO A 9 9.76 -6.10 -0.49
CA PRO A 9 10.81 -6.50 -1.40
C PRO A 9 11.44 -5.26 -2.05
N ASN A 10 12.71 -5.04 -1.77
CA ASN A 10 13.46 -3.94 -2.37
C ASN A 10 13.99 -4.39 -3.74
N GLY A 11 13.55 -3.69 -4.79
CA GLY A 11 13.95 -4.00 -6.16
C GLY A 11 13.06 -5.02 -6.87
N LYS A 12 13.05 -4.92 -8.21
CA LYS A 12 12.21 -5.73 -9.10
C LYS A 12 12.51 -7.24 -8.97
N GLU A 13 13.78 -7.60 -8.85
CA GLU A 13 14.24 -8.99 -8.83
C GLU A 13 13.73 -9.76 -7.59
N TYR A 14 13.75 -9.12 -6.42
CA TYR A 14 13.21 -9.71 -5.19
C TYR A 14 11.69 -9.79 -5.23
N ALA A 15 11.02 -8.76 -5.75
CA ALA A 15 9.57 -8.76 -5.91
C ALA A 15 9.09 -9.86 -6.87
N GLN A 16 9.88 -10.20 -7.90
CA GLN A 16 9.61 -11.30 -8.81
C GLN A 16 9.78 -12.70 -8.19
N LYS A 17 10.47 -12.84 -7.05
CA LYS A 17 10.65 -14.11 -6.34
C LYS A 17 9.57 -14.37 -5.28
N ILE A 18 8.84 -13.33 -4.87
CA ILE A 18 7.78 -13.45 -3.83
C ILE A 18 6.51 -14.07 -4.42
N PRO A 19 5.83 -14.99 -3.70
CA PRO A 19 4.54 -15.56 -4.10
C PRO A 19 3.49 -14.49 -4.41
N ARG A 20 2.54 -14.79 -5.31
CA ARG A 20 1.49 -13.85 -5.72
C ARG A 20 0.69 -13.34 -4.52
N GLU A 21 0.35 -14.24 -3.60
CA GLU A 21 -0.45 -13.99 -2.41
C GLU A 21 0.30 -13.05 -1.48
N GLU A 22 1.57 -13.35 -1.18
CA GLU A 22 2.41 -12.48 -0.35
C GLU A 22 2.60 -11.10 -0.97
N LEU A 23 2.83 -11.01 -2.28
CA LEU A 23 2.98 -9.73 -2.98
C LEU A 23 1.69 -8.90 -2.92
N THR A 24 0.53 -9.53 -3.10
CA THR A 24 -0.78 -8.86 -2.99
C THR A 24 -1.00 -8.36 -1.55
N HIS A 25 -0.64 -9.15 -0.54
CA HIS A 25 -0.74 -8.75 0.87
C HIS A 25 0.15 -7.55 1.21
N VAL A 26 1.38 -7.53 0.69
CA VAL A 26 2.29 -6.39 0.85
C VAL A 26 1.70 -5.10 0.25
N ILE A 27 1.09 -5.19 -0.94
CA ILE A 27 0.40 -4.04 -1.57
C ILE A 27 -0.73 -3.54 -0.68
N LEU A 28 -1.59 -4.43 -0.18
CA LEU A 28 -2.70 -4.06 0.70
C LEU A 28 -2.22 -3.38 1.98
N LYS A 29 -1.15 -3.90 2.59
CA LYS A 29 -0.54 -3.28 3.77
C LYS A 29 0.00 -1.88 3.49
N LEU A 30 0.67 -1.67 2.35
CA LEU A 30 1.16 -0.35 1.96
C LEU A 30 0.01 0.64 1.76
N LEU A 31 -1.05 0.25 1.03
CA LEU A 31 -2.22 1.09 0.81
C LEU A 31 -2.94 1.42 2.12
N GLN A 32 -3.07 0.45 3.03
CA GLN A 32 -3.65 0.68 4.35
C GLN A 32 -2.81 1.63 5.20
N ALA A 33 -1.48 1.53 5.16
CA ALA A 33 -0.58 2.39 5.91
C ALA A 33 -0.62 3.86 5.46
N TRP A 34 -1.05 4.13 4.23
CA TRP A 34 -1.18 5.49 3.68
C TRP A 34 -2.55 6.13 3.87
N LYS A 35 -3.56 5.37 4.34
CA LYS A 35 -4.93 5.87 4.53
C LYS A 35 -4.99 7.07 5.49
N GLU A 36 -4.55 6.89 6.73
CA GLU A 36 -4.59 7.95 7.74
C GLU A 36 -3.65 9.13 7.41
N PRO A 37 -2.38 8.90 6.99
CA PRO A 37 -1.51 10.01 6.59
C PRO A 37 -2.07 10.89 5.48
N LEU A 38 -2.72 10.31 4.45
CA LEU A 38 -3.36 11.08 3.38
C LEU A 38 -4.60 11.85 3.86
N SER A 39 -5.38 11.24 4.76
CA SER A 39 -6.54 11.92 5.37
C SER A 39 -6.11 13.17 6.12
N HIS A 40 -5.10 13.05 6.99
CA HIS A 40 -4.55 14.18 7.73
C HIS A 40 -3.92 15.23 6.82
N PHE A 41 -3.19 14.82 5.78
CA PHE A 41 -2.59 15.74 4.83
C PHE A 41 -3.64 16.55 4.05
N ASN A 42 -4.75 15.91 3.64
CA ASN A 42 -5.86 16.62 3.01
C ASN A 42 -6.50 17.64 3.95
N GLN A 43 -6.78 17.25 5.20
CA GLN A 43 -7.31 18.17 6.19
C GLN A 43 -6.35 19.34 6.42
N HIS A 44 -5.06 19.08 6.57
CA HIS A 44 -4.04 20.12 6.74
C HIS A 44 -4.06 21.11 5.57
N ILE A 45 -4.06 20.63 4.32
CA ILE A 45 -4.11 21.49 3.12
C ILE A 45 -5.42 22.27 3.03
N GLU A 46 -6.56 21.70 3.39
CA GLU A 46 -7.87 22.40 3.38
C GLU A 46 -7.90 23.62 4.31
N HIS A 47 -7.16 23.57 5.42
CA HIS A 47 -7.08 24.67 6.38
C HIS A 47 -6.01 25.72 6.02
N HIS A 48 -5.13 25.43 5.05
CA HIS A 48 -4.13 26.38 4.55
C HIS A 48 -4.73 27.26 3.45
N GLN A 49 -5.18 28.45 3.84
CA GLN A 49 -5.82 29.45 2.97
C GLN A 49 -4.91 30.02 1.86
N GLU A 50 -3.62 29.70 1.86
CA GLU A 50 -2.63 30.25 0.92
C GLU A 50 -2.27 29.33 -0.24
N LEU A 51 -2.79 28.10 -0.28
CA LEU A 51 -2.46 27.16 -1.36
C LEU A 51 -3.32 27.41 -2.62
N PRO A 52 -2.72 27.38 -3.82
CA PRO A 52 -3.47 27.43 -5.07
C PRO A 52 -4.50 26.30 -5.13
N ASP A 53 -5.71 26.58 -5.60
CA ASP A 53 -6.83 25.63 -5.72
C ASP A 53 -6.44 24.34 -6.48
N ASP A 54 -5.53 24.47 -7.44
CA ASP A 54 -4.91 23.36 -8.18
C ASP A 54 -4.14 22.35 -7.30
N SER A 55 -3.55 22.80 -6.20
CA SER A 55 -2.81 21.93 -5.27
C SER A 55 -3.77 21.17 -4.35
N LEU A 56 -4.82 21.83 -3.88
CA LEU A 56 -5.88 21.23 -3.08
C LEU A 56 -6.64 20.15 -3.87
N SER A 57 -7.02 20.45 -5.11
CA SER A 57 -7.71 19.49 -5.98
C SER A 57 -6.86 18.25 -6.27
N LYS A 58 -5.55 18.41 -6.48
CA LYS A 58 -4.61 17.28 -6.66
C LYS A 58 -4.48 16.42 -5.40
N ALA A 59 -4.40 17.01 -4.22
CA ALA A 59 -4.31 16.26 -2.95
C ALA A 59 -5.56 15.37 -2.75
N LYS A 60 -6.75 15.92 -2.99
CA LYS A 60 -8.02 15.18 -2.96
C LYS A 60 -8.05 14.04 -3.98
N GLN A 61 -7.65 14.29 -5.22
CA GLN A 61 -7.56 13.26 -6.26
C GLN A 61 -6.64 12.10 -5.86
N ILE A 62 -5.48 12.40 -5.28
CA ILE A 62 -4.52 11.40 -4.81
C ILE A 62 -5.13 10.49 -3.74
N SER A 63 -5.80 11.06 -2.75
CA SER A 63 -6.46 10.29 -1.69
C SER A 63 -7.55 9.36 -2.25
N ASN A 64 -8.37 9.86 -3.19
CA ASN A 64 -9.40 9.05 -3.83
C ASN A 64 -8.79 7.89 -4.63
N MET A 65 -7.72 8.15 -5.40
CA MET A 65 -7.02 7.10 -6.16
C MET A 65 -6.45 6.00 -5.26
N VAL A 66 -5.93 6.34 -4.08
CA VAL A 66 -5.43 5.33 -3.12
C VAL A 66 -6.57 4.47 -2.58
N HIS A 67 -7.73 5.07 -2.29
CA HIS A 67 -8.92 4.34 -1.84
C HIS A 67 -9.47 3.39 -2.93
N GLU A 68 -9.60 3.88 -4.16
CA GLU A 68 -10.04 3.08 -5.31
C GLU A 68 -9.06 1.94 -5.59
N LEU A 69 -7.75 2.22 -5.54
CA LEU A 69 -6.72 1.22 -5.76
C LEU A 69 -6.77 0.13 -4.69
N LYS A 70 -6.94 0.50 -3.42
CA LYS A 70 -7.11 -0.46 -2.33
C LYS A 70 -8.32 -1.36 -2.59
N THR A 71 -9.46 -0.76 -2.94
CA THR A 71 -10.69 -1.49 -3.26
C THR A 71 -10.48 -2.46 -4.44
N GLY A 72 -9.77 -2.02 -5.48
CA GLY A 72 -9.43 -2.87 -6.63
C GLY A 72 -8.53 -4.05 -6.25
N VAL A 73 -7.51 -3.83 -5.42
CA VAL A 73 -6.62 -4.91 -4.95
C VAL A 73 -7.34 -5.87 -4.01
N GLU A 74 -8.24 -5.37 -3.14
CA GLU A 74 -9.08 -6.22 -2.30
C GLU A 74 -10.02 -7.10 -3.13
N LYS A 75 -10.57 -6.58 -4.23
CA LYS A 75 -11.36 -7.39 -5.17
C LYS A 75 -10.53 -8.52 -5.80
N ILE A 76 -9.29 -8.26 -6.20
CA ILE A 76 -8.36 -9.30 -6.71
C ILE A 76 -8.01 -10.31 -5.61
N TRP A 77 -7.86 -9.85 -4.37
CA TRP A 77 -7.62 -10.72 -3.23
C TRP A 77 -8.82 -11.62 -2.91
N ASN A 78 -10.04 -11.07 -2.93
CA ASN A 78 -11.29 -11.73 -2.57
C ASN A 78 -11.89 -12.56 -3.71
N SER A 79 -11.58 -12.25 -4.97
CA SER A 79 -11.96 -13.10 -6.11
C SER A 79 -11.40 -14.51 -5.99
N ARG A 80 -10.43 -14.74 -5.09
CA ARG A 80 -9.85 -16.02 -4.66
C ARG A 80 -10.88 -17.09 -4.23
N ALA A 81 -12.12 -16.74 -3.88
CA ALA A 81 -13.19 -17.73 -3.72
C ALA A 81 -13.43 -18.57 -5.00
N GLN A 82 -12.95 -18.11 -6.16
CA GLN A 82 -13.01 -18.81 -7.44
C GLN A 82 -11.69 -19.49 -7.86
N TRP A 83 -10.62 -19.42 -7.06
CA TRP A 83 -9.27 -19.88 -7.44
C TRP A 83 -8.72 -21.03 -6.59
N SER A 84 -9.55 -21.67 -5.77
CA SER A 84 -9.18 -22.89 -5.05
C SER A 84 -10.12 -24.03 -5.42
N ASP A 85 -9.75 -24.83 -6.42
CA ASP A 85 -9.79 -26.27 -6.19
C ASP A 85 -8.59 -26.57 -5.29
N THR A 86 -8.83 -27.27 -4.19
CA THR A 86 -7.91 -27.58 -3.08
C THR A 86 -7.87 -26.53 -1.96
N SER A 87 -8.79 -26.75 -1.02
CA SER A 87 -8.62 -26.49 0.41
C SER A 87 -7.20 -26.82 0.87
N VAL A 88 -6.37 -25.83 1.21
CA VAL A 88 -5.39 -25.96 2.28
C VAL A 88 -5.23 -24.62 2.99
N VAL A 89 -5.64 -24.62 4.25
CA VAL A 89 -5.26 -23.65 5.28
C VAL A 89 -3.73 -23.65 5.40
N PHE A 90 -3.05 -22.75 4.69
CA PHE A 90 -1.62 -22.50 4.89
C PHE A 90 -1.44 -21.23 5.75
N CYS A 91 -1.66 -21.40 7.06
CA CYS A 91 -0.94 -20.60 8.05
C CYS A 91 0.45 -21.21 8.19
N SER A 92 1.36 -20.90 7.26
CA SER A 92 2.77 -21.27 7.38
C SER A 92 3.31 -20.71 8.70
N SER A 93 4.02 -21.52 9.50
CA SER A 93 4.47 -21.22 10.88
C SER A 93 5.14 -19.85 11.11
N ILE A 94 5.60 -19.16 10.07
CA ILE A 94 6.11 -17.77 10.14
C ILE A 94 4.97 -16.76 10.47
N PHE A 95 3.72 -17.11 10.17
CA PHE A 95 2.53 -16.27 10.33
C PHE A 95 1.79 -16.42 11.67
N LYS A 96 2.19 -17.35 12.56
CA LYS A 96 1.56 -17.43 13.90
C LYS A 96 1.75 -16.16 14.73
N ILE A 97 2.75 -15.33 14.40
CA ILE A 97 2.97 -14.03 15.05
C ILE A 97 2.12 -12.92 14.41
N CYS A 98 1.65 -13.07 13.17
CA CYS A 98 0.98 -11.98 12.45
C CYS A 98 -0.55 -11.94 12.62
N CYS A 99 -1.20 -13.04 13.04
CA CYS A 99 -2.63 -13.01 13.38
C CYS A 99 -2.93 -12.37 14.74
N MET A 100 -1.91 -12.20 15.60
CA MET A 100 -2.03 -11.52 16.90
C MET A 100 -1.21 -10.23 17.02
N CYS A 101 -0.55 -9.78 15.95
CA CYS A 101 0.02 -8.43 15.91
C CYS A 101 -1.07 -7.39 15.53
N SER A 102 -2.08 -7.30 16.39
CA SER A 102 -2.68 -6.00 16.75
C SER A 102 -1.90 -5.37 17.91
N THR A 103 -0.64 -5.75 18.11
CA THR A 103 0.32 -4.85 18.75
C THR A 103 0.38 -3.64 17.83
N GLY A 104 -0.31 -2.59 18.26
CA GLY A 104 -0.37 -1.33 17.57
C GLY A 104 1.02 -1.01 17.04
N LEU A 105 1.07 -0.63 15.76
CA LEU A 105 2.10 0.30 15.33
C LEU A 105 2.07 1.39 16.39
N SER A 106 3.02 1.37 17.32
CA SER A 106 3.19 2.49 18.22
C SER A 106 3.61 3.60 17.29
N ILE A 107 2.63 4.40 16.89
CA ILE A 107 2.84 5.74 16.41
C ILE A 107 3.60 6.36 17.56
N SER A 108 4.93 6.38 17.45
CA SER A 108 5.79 6.99 18.44
C SER A 108 5.25 8.41 18.61
N ASN A 109 4.78 8.72 19.81
CA ASN A 109 4.25 10.02 20.21
C ASN A 109 5.32 11.14 20.22
N GLU A 110 6.40 10.98 19.46
CA GLU A 110 7.37 12.03 19.22
C GLU A 110 6.93 12.77 17.96
N ALA A 111 6.14 13.81 18.21
CA ALA A 111 5.67 14.78 17.23
C ALA A 111 6.83 15.61 16.65
N ASN A 112 7.71 14.97 15.87
CA ASN A 112 8.24 15.62 14.70
C ASN A 112 7.22 15.36 13.60
N MET A 113 6.24 16.27 13.45
CA MET A 113 5.41 16.32 12.24
C MET A 113 6.38 16.28 11.05
N MET A 114 6.34 15.18 10.31
CA MET A 114 7.14 15.02 9.10
C MET A 114 6.86 16.22 8.19
N SER A 115 7.90 16.86 7.67
CA SER A 115 7.71 18.02 6.79
C SER A 115 6.88 17.62 5.56
N ASP A 116 6.17 18.58 4.95
CA ASP A 116 5.40 18.30 3.72
C ASP A 116 6.29 17.73 2.60
N SER A 117 7.56 18.16 2.55
CA SER A 117 8.55 17.64 1.60
C SER A 117 8.86 16.15 1.85
N ASP A 118 9.09 15.77 3.10
CA ASP A 118 9.32 14.39 3.49
C ASP A 118 8.07 13.53 3.25
N PHE A 119 6.88 14.07 3.51
CA PHE A 119 5.61 13.42 3.22
C PHE A 119 5.48 13.07 1.73
N ILE A 120 5.65 14.07 0.86
CA ILE A 120 5.56 13.90 -0.59
C ILE A 120 6.63 12.94 -1.10
N HIS A 121 7.87 13.04 -0.59
CA HIS A 121 8.95 12.13 -0.95
C HIS A 121 8.61 10.68 -0.59
N CYS A 122 8.15 10.45 0.63
CA CYS A 122 7.77 9.13 1.11
C CYS A 122 6.57 8.55 0.35
N PHE A 123 5.58 9.39 0.05
CA PHE A 123 4.41 8.99 -0.72
C PHE A 123 4.82 8.54 -2.13
N ARG A 124 5.60 9.37 -2.85
CA ARG A 124 6.14 9.02 -4.17
C ARG A 124 6.91 7.70 -4.16
N ARG A 125 7.79 7.52 -3.17
CA ARG A 125 8.58 6.29 -3.04
C ARG A 125 7.69 5.06 -2.93
N ASP A 126 6.67 5.10 -2.08
CA ASP A 126 5.80 3.95 -1.82
C ASP A 126 4.78 3.72 -2.94
N SER A 127 4.26 4.78 -3.57
CA SER A 127 3.45 4.67 -4.78
C SER A 127 4.21 3.99 -5.92
N ASN A 128 5.49 4.31 -6.10
CA ASN A 128 6.34 3.65 -7.09
C ASN A 128 6.53 2.16 -6.79
N LYS A 129 6.64 1.78 -5.51
CA LYS A 129 6.68 0.36 -5.09
C LYS A 129 5.37 -0.34 -5.45
N VAL A 130 4.23 0.22 -5.04
CA VAL A 130 2.89 -0.34 -5.33
C VAL A 130 2.69 -0.52 -6.82
N GLN A 131 3.01 0.49 -7.63
CA GLN A 131 2.89 0.42 -9.09
C GLN A 131 3.75 -0.71 -9.67
N SER A 132 4.97 -0.86 -9.19
CA SER A 132 5.88 -1.92 -9.64
C SER A 132 5.35 -3.31 -9.28
N TYR A 133 4.82 -3.50 -8.07
CA TYR A 133 4.25 -4.76 -7.63
C TYR A 133 2.97 -5.12 -8.40
N LEU A 134 2.11 -4.14 -8.68
CA LEU A 134 0.91 -4.33 -9.50
C LEU A 134 1.26 -4.76 -10.93
N LYS A 135 2.30 -4.18 -11.53
CA LYS A 135 2.80 -4.63 -12.84
C LYS A 135 3.21 -6.11 -12.78
N ILE A 136 3.99 -6.50 -11.77
CA ILE A 136 4.41 -7.90 -11.58
C ILE A 136 3.19 -8.82 -11.40
N LEU A 137 2.21 -8.43 -10.59
CA LEU A 137 0.98 -9.20 -10.40
C LEU A 137 0.19 -9.35 -11.71
N LYS A 138 0.04 -8.27 -12.47
CA LYS A 138 -0.62 -8.29 -13.78
C LYS A 138 0.05 -9.31 -14.72
N CYS A 139 1.38 -9.30 -14.81
CA CYS A 139 2.14 -10.23 -15.65
C CYS A 139 1.93 -11.70 -15.25
N ARG A 140 1.79 -11.97 -13.95
CA ARG A 140 1.60 -13.33 -13.44
C ARG A 140 0.17 -13.83 -13.62
N ILE A 141 -0.82 -12.95 -13.53
CA ILE A 141 -2.24 -13.31 -13.65
C ILE A 141 -2.68 -13.35 -15.12
N MET A 142 -2.11 -12.49 -15.97
CA MET A 142 -2.48 -12.35 -17.38
C MET A 142 -1.24 -12.37 -18.30
N PRO A 143 -0.59 -13.54 -18.48
CA PRO A 143 0.64 -13.64 -19.27
C PRO A 143 0.44 -13.36 -20.77
N GLU A 144 -0.79 -13.49 -21.29
CA GLU A 144 -1.09 -13.20 -22.71
C GLU A 144 -1.09 -11.70 -23.06
N ASN A 145 -1.24 -10.84 -22.07
CA ASN A 145 -1.13 -9.39 -22.25
C ASN A 145 0.32 -9.00 -21.98
N SER A 146 1.16 -9.06 -23.03
CA SER A 146 2.60 -8.77 -23.04
C SER A 146 3.07 -7.92 -21.85
N CYS A 147 3.80 -8.58 -20.97
CA CYS A 147 4.76 -7.99 -20.07
C CYS A 147 6.17 -8.23 -20.62
#